data_AF-A0A7C3TUQ8-F1
#
_entry.id   AF-A0A7C3TUQ8-F1
#
_cell.length_a   1.000
_cell.length_b   1.000
_cell.length_c   1.000
_cell.angle_alpha   90.00
_cell.angle_beta   90.00
_cell.angle_gamma   90.00
#
_symmetry.space_group_name_H-M   'P 1'
#
loop_
_entity.id
_entity.type
_entity.pdbx_description
1 polymer ?
#
loop_
_entity_poly.entity_id
_entity_poly.type
_entity_poly.pdbx_seq_one_letter_code
_entity_poly.pdbx_strand_id
1 'polypeptide(L)' 'MAKRSKTTFRKMEKEKARQQKQKDKAIRRLQSKALKTQSPRTTVEDPDIAGIRPGPQPLPEQWNLPDED' A
#
# COMPACT_ATOMS: atom_id res chain seq x y z
N MET A 1 20.62 7.35 48.95
CA MET A 1 20.82 7.20 47.49
C MET A 1 19.84 6.15 46.96
N ALA A 2 18.86 6.57 46.16
CA ALA A 2 17.81 5.68 45.66
C ALA A 2 18.39 4.66 44.68
N LYS A 3 18.19 3.37 44.96
CA LYS A 3 18.65 2.24 44.13
C LYS A 3 17.83 2.28 42.84
N ARG A 4 18.44 2.77 41.74
CA ARG A 4 17.83 2.74 40.39
C ARG A 4 17.33 1.33 40.13
N SER A 5 16.01 1.15 40.08
CA SER A 5 15.40 -0.15 39.87
C SER A 5 15.88 -0.67 38.51
N LYS A 6 16.62 -1.78 38.55
CA LYS A 6 17.19 -2.41 37.37
C LYS A 6 16.00 -2.92 36.58
N THR A 7 15.57 -2.16 35.58
CA THR A 7 14.53 -2.57 34.64
C THR A 7 14.89 -3.97 34.16
N THR A 8 14.00 -4.93 34.40
CA THR A 8 14.27 -6.35 34.21
C THR A 8 14.80 -6.63 32.80
N PHE A 9 15.71 -7.60 32.65
CA PHE A 9 16.30 -7.97 31.35
C PHE A 9 15.25 -8.11 30.24
N ARG A 10 14.08 -8.67 30.59
CA ARG A 10 12.93 -8.80 29.70
C ARG A 10 12.39 -7.48 29.16
N LYS A 11 12.44 -6.39 29.94
CA LYS A 11 12.03 -5.04 29.50
C LYS A 11 13.01 -4.49 28.47
N MET A 12 14.32 -4.66 28.70
CA MET A 12 15.36 -4.23 27.75
C MET A 12 15.27 -5.01 26.44
N GLU A 13 15.06 -6.33 26.51
CA GLU A 13 14.90 -7.18 25.32
C GLU A 13 13.67 -6.78 24.50
N LYS A 14 12.53 -6.56 25.16
CA LYS A 14 11.30 -6.08 24.50
C LYS A 14 11.49 -4.71 23.83
N GLU A 15 12.21 -3.82 24.47
CA GLU A 15 12.53 -2.50 23.92
C GLU A 15 13.46 -2.63 22.70
N LYS A 16 14.53 -3.43 22.78
CA LYS A 16 15.43 -3.71 21.67
C LYS A 16 14.70 -4.31 20.48
N ALA A 17 13.80 -5.27 20.71
CA ALA A 17 12.96 -5.86 19.67
C ALA A 17 12.03 -4.82 19.02
N ARG A 18 11.45 -3.90 19.80
CA ARG A 18 10.61 -2.81 19.27
C ARG A 18 11.44 -1.86 18.39
N GLN A 19 12.62 -1.46 18.85
CA GLN A 19 13.52 -0.60 18.07
C GLN A 19 13.97 -1.29 16.77
N GLN A 20 14.33 -2.57 16.82
CA GLN A 20 14.74 -3.33 15.64
C GLN A 20 13.60 -3.38 14.60
N LYS A 21 12.39 -3.75 15.03
CA LYS A 21 11.21 -3.78 14.14
C LYS A 21 10.90 -2.42 13.51
N GLN A 22 11.11 -1.32 14.23
CA GLN A 22 10.94 0.03 13.69
C GLN A 22 11.99 0.35 12.63
N LYS A 23 13.26 0.02 12.88
CA LYS A 23 14.36 0.18 11.91
C LYS A 23 14.09 -0.63 10.64
N ASP A 24 13.74 -1.91 10.79
CA ASP A 24 13.45 -2.79 9.66
C ASP A 24 12.27 -2.27 8.83
N LYS A 25 11.21 -1.78 9.48
CA LYS A 25 10.06 -1.16 8.80
C LYS A 25 10.46 0.12 8.06
N ALA A 26 11.34 0.93 8.63
CA ALA A 26 11.84 2.14 7.99
C ALA A 26 12.68 1.80 6.75
N ILE A 27 13.59 0.82 6.85
CA ILE A 27 14.39 0.32 5.73
C ILE A 27 13.49 -0.21 4.62
N ARG A 28 12.50 -1.07 4.95
CA ARG A 28 11.54 -1.60 3.97
C ARG A 28 10.78 -0.48 3.25
N ARG A 29 10.35 0.56 3.97
CA ARG A 29 9.68 1.72 3.37
C ARG A 29 10.60 2.47 2.40
N LEU A 30 11.86 2.67 2.76
CA LEU A 30 12.84 3.32 1.87
C LEU A 30 13.10 2.48 0.62
N GLN A 31 13.28 1.16 0.78
CA GLN A 31 13.42 0.23 -0.34
C GLN A 31 12.21 0.26 -1.28
N SER A 32 10.98 0.16 -0.74
CA SER A 32 9.76 0.23 -1.56
C SER A 32 9.62 1.56 -2.29
N LYS A 33 10.00 2.68 -1.65
CA LYS A 33 10.03 4.00 -2.30
C LYS A 33 11.05 4.04 -3.45
N ALA A 34 12.26 3.53 -3.21
CA ALA A 34 13.32 3.48 -4.21
C ALA A 34 12.92 2.64 -5.43
N LEU A 35 12.33 1.45 -5.20
CA LEU A 35 11.81 0.60 -6.27
C LEU A 35 10.70 1.30 -7.08
N LYS A 36 9.79 2.00 -6.39
CA LYS A 36 8.70 2.73 -7.06
C LYS A 36 9.20 3.91 -7.90
N THR A 37 10.30 4.55 -7.50
CA THR A 37 10.93 5.62 -8.30
C THR A 37 11.79 5.08 -9.45
N GLN A 38 12.40 3.90 -9.27
CA GLN A 38 13.28 3.30 -10.28
C GLN A 38 12.52 2.54 -11.37
N SER A 39 11.32 2.05 -11.08
CA SER A 39 10.50 1.37 -12.08
C SER A 39 9.94 2.42 -13.06
N PRO A 40 10.39 2.44 -14.33
CA PRO A 40 9.75 3.29 -15.32
C PRO A 40 8.27 2.86 -15.43
N ARG A 41 7.37 3.85 -15.49
CA ARG A 41 5.98 3.57 -15.83
C ARG A 41 5.97 2.99 -17.24
N THR A 42 5.58 1.73 -17.36
CA THR A 42 5.37 1.10 -18.66
C THR A 42 4.24 1.87 -19.36
N THR A 43 4.54 2.44 -20.51
CA THR A 43 3.57 3.13 -21.38
C THR A 43 2.75 2.15 -22.21
N VAL A 44 3.05 0.85 -22.11
CA VAL A 44 2.25 -0.22 -22.71
C VAL A 44 0.98 -0.34 -21.87
N GLU A 45 -0.15 0.08 -22.44
CA GLU A 45 -1.46 -0.18 -21.86
C GLU A 45 -1.67 -1.69 -21.74
N ASP A 46 -2.16 -2.11 -20.58
CA ASP A 46 -2.50 -3.51 -20.32
C ASP A 46 -3.67 -3.90 -21.24
N PRO A 47 -3.56 -4.95 -22.07
CA PRO A 47 -4.63 -5.39 -22.95
C PRO A 47 -5.94 -5.66 -22.21
N ASP A 48 -5.88 -6.06 -20.93
CA ASP A 48 -7.07 -6.32 -20.11
C ASP A 48 -7.75 -5.04 -19.61
N ILE A 49 -7.00 -3.93 -19.51
CA ILE A 49 -7.49 -2.65 -18.99
C ILE A 49 -7.81 -1.65 -20.11
N ALA A 50 -7.34 -1.92 -21.32
CA ALA A 50 -7.56 -1.08 -22.49
C ALA A 50 -9.07 -0.92 -22.77
N GLY A 51 -9.53 0.33 -22.89
CA GLY A 51 -10.92 0.65 -23.19
C GLY A 51 -11.88 0.69 -21.98
N ILE A 52 -11.43 0.34 -20.78
CA ILE A 52 -12.23 0.52 -19.56
C ILE A 52 -12.28 2.01 -19.21
N ARG A 53 -13.48 2.59 -19.33
CA ARG A 53 -13.73 3.97 -18.90
C ARG A 53 -14.14 3.98 -17.42
N PRO A 54 -13.48 4.79 -16.57
CA PRO A 54 -13.94 4.96 -15.19
C PRO A 54 -15.29 5.68 -15.19
N GLY A 55 -16.25 5.13 -14.44
CA GLY A 55 -17.62 5.64 -14.35
C GLY A 55 -18.66 4.55 -14.64
N PRO A 56 -19.96 4.89 -14.56
CA PRO A 56 -21.02 3.97 -14.96
C PRO A 56 -20.90 3.67 -16.46
N GLN A 57 -20.89 2.39 -16.82
CA GLN A 57 -20.94 1.99 -18.22
C GLN A 57 -22.30 2.35 -18.83
N PRO A 58 -22.34 2.87 -20.07
CA PRO A 58 -23.59 3.16 -20.73
C PRO A 58 -24.43 1.89 -20.86
N LEU A 59 -25.75 2.03 -20.74
CA LEU A 59 -26.66 0.91 -20.93
C LEU A 59 -26.58 0.44 -22.40
N PRO A 60 -26.45 -0.87 -22.67
CA PRO A 60 -26.39 -1.37 -24.03
C PRO A 60 -27.67 -1.03 -24.82
N GLU A 61 -27.54 -0.80 -26.12
CA GLU A 61 -28.64 -0.37 -27.01
C GLU A 61 -29.82 -1.34 -27.01
N GLN A 62 -29.57 -2.63 -26.79
CA GLN A 62 -30.60 -3.67 -26.65
C GLN A 62 -31.56 -3.46 -25.46
N TRP A 63 -31.20 -2.62 -24.50
CA TRP A 63 -31.99 -2.27 -23.32
C TRP A 63 -32.57 -0.85 -23.41
N ASN A 64 -32.31 -0.14 -24.51
CA ASN A 64 -32.93 1.15 -24.79
C ASN A 64 -34.34 0.88 -25.34
N LEU A 65 -35.27 0.53 -24.46
CA LEU A 65 -36.67 0.44 -24.84
C LEU A 65 -37.16 1.85 -25.20
N PRO A 66 -37.82 2.06 -26.35
CA PRO A 66 -38.50 3.31 -26.61
C PRO A 66 -39.58 3.50 -25.54
N ASP A 67 -39.60 4.68 -24.93
CA ASP A 67 -40.70 5.11 -24.08
C ASP A 67 -41.94 5.24 -24.99
N GLU A 68 -42.85 4.29 -24.90
CA GLU A 68 -44.15 4.34 -25.57
C GLU A 68 -45.00 5.44 -24.89
N ASP A 69 -45.29 6.51 -25.63
CA ASP A 69 -46.17 7.63 -25.26
C ASP A 69 -47.67 7.23 -25.19
#